data_AF-A0A2J6J806-F1
#
_entry.id   AF-A0A2J6J806-F1
#
_cell.length_a   1.000
_cell.length_b   1.000
_cell.length_c   1.000
_cell.angle_alpha   90.00
_cell.angle_beta   90.00
_cell.angle_gamma   90.00
#
_symmetry.space_group_name_H-M   'P 1'
#
loop_
_entity.id
_entity.type
_entity.pdbx_description
1 polymer ?
#
loop_
_entity_poly.entity_id
_entity_poly.type
_entity_poly.pdbx_seq_one_letter_code
_entity_poly.pdbx_strand_id
1 'polypeptide(L)'
;MEQIMVDAVKANDDILAAVYQIVLERKAMADGEQSYVKSLFDKGLDKILSKIGEEATETAVAGKGGDRDELVYEVADLFFHVVVLLGYYDIPPEQVYAELRRRFGMSGIEEKASRNK
;
A
#
# COMPACT_ATOMS: atom_id res chain seq x y z
N MET A 1 20.46 5.85 19.43
CA MET A 1 19.87 7.19 19.16
C MET A 1 20.15 7.61 17.72
N GLU A 2 21.41 7.51 17.25
CA GLU A 2 21.79 7.80 15.87
C GLU A 2 21.11 6.88 14.83
N GLN A 3 21.01 5.58 15.12
CA GLN A 3 20.28 4.63 14.25
C GLN A 3 18.78 4.94 14.11
N ILE A 4 18.13 5.36 15.22
CA ILE A 4 16.70 5.71 15.24
C ILE A 4 16.45 6.97 14.40
N MET A 5 17.38 7.93 14.42
CA MET A 5 17.31 9.15 13.60
C MET A 5 17.54 8.85 12.11
N VAL A 6 18.44 7.93 11.78
CA VAL A 6 18.69 7.51 10.38
C VAL A 6 17.48 6.76 9.81
N ASP A 7 16.84 5.90 10.61
CA ASP A 7 15.64 5.17 10.19
C ASP A 7 14.42 6.11 10.05
N ALA A 8 14.29 7.11 10.93
CA ALA A 8 13.25 8.16 10.83
C ALA A 8 13.47 9.13 9.65
N VAL A 9 14.72 9.44 9.30
CA VAL A 9 15.05 10.30 8.15
C VAL A 9 14.82 9.55 6.83
N LYS A 10 15.11 8.24 6.75
CA LYS A 10 14.75 7.42 5.57
C LYS A 10 13.25 7.30 5.34
N ALA A 11 12.45 7.32 6.40
CA ALA A 11 10.99 7.30 6.28
C ALA A 11 10.45 8.53 5.53
N ASN A 12 11.18 9.65 5.47
CA ASN A 12 10.78 10.83 4.70
C ASN A 12 11.06 10.72 3.18
N ASP A 13 11.98 9.84 2.75
CA ASP A 13 12.25 9.61 1.31
C ASP A 13 11.29 8.57 0.70
N ASP A 14 10.71 7.69 1.53
CA ASP A 14 9.78 6.65 1.11
C ASP A 14 8.35 6.97 1.53
N ILE A 15 7.59 7.52 0.58
CA ILE A 15 6.22 7.97 0.84
C ILE A 15 5.30 6.85 1.33
N LEU A 16 5.46 5.60 0.89
CA LEU A 16 4.58 4.52 1.36
C LEU A 16 4.98 4.06 2.76
N ALA A 17 6.27 4.12 3.12
CA ALA A 17 6.70 3.89 4.51
C ALA A 17 6.13 4.97 5.44
N ALA A 18 6.15 6.25 5.03
CA ALA A 18 5.53 7.33 5.78
C ALA A 18 4.01 7.13 5.95
N VAL A 19 3.30 6.81 4.87
CA VAL A 19 1.86 6.50 4.91
C VAL A 19 1.59 5.29 5.81
N TYR A 20 2.41 4.26 5.75
CA TYR A 20 2.29 3.08 6.60
C TYR A 20 2.43 3.41 8.09
N GLN A 21 3.38 4.26 8.47
CA GLN A 21 3.50 4.72 9.86
C GLN A 21 2.24 5.44 10.33
N ILE A 22 1.70 6.35 9.51
CA ILE A 22 0.43 7.01 9.81
C ILE A 22 -0.68 5.96 9.94
N VAL A 23 -0.77 4.97 9.05
CA VAL A 23 -1.76 3.90 9.15
C VAL A 23 -1.66 3.14 10.47
N LEU A 24 -0.45 2.82 10.94
CA LEU A 24 -0.23 2.16 12.23
C LEU A 24 -0.64 3.05 13.42
N GLU A 25 -0.29 4.34 13.37
CA GLU A 25 -0.73 5.31 14.38
C GLU A 25 -2.27 5.36 14.46
N ARG A 26 -2.94 5.40 13.29
CA ARG A 26 -4.41 5.43 13.21
C ARG A 26 -5.06 4.11 13.62
N LYS A 27 -4.41 2.96 13.38
CA LYS A 27 -4.83 1.62 13.86
C LYS A 27 -4.83 1.56 15.39
N ALA A 28 -3.87 2.23 16.04
CA ALA A 28 -3.71 2.25 17.50
C ALA A 28 -4.55 3.30 18.24
N MET A 29 -5.31 4.14 17.51
CA MET A 29 -6.19 5.15 18.10
C MET A 29 -7.26 4.50 19.01
N ALA A 30 -7.62 5.21 20.09
CA ALA A 30 -8.66 4.76 21.00
C ALA A 30 -10.06 4.77 20.35
N ASP A 31 -10.98 4.00 20.91
CA ASP A 31 -12.37 4.01 20.48
C ASP A 31 -13.02 5.38 20.70
N GLY A 32 -13.73 5.88 19.70
CA GLY A 32 -14.36 7.21 19.70
C GLY A 32 -13.51 8.32 19.07
N GLU A 33 -12.22 8.09 18.83
CA GLU A 33 -11.41 9.01 18.04
C GLU A 33 -11.73 8.90 16.54
N GLN A 34 -11.82 10.04 15.86
CA GLN A 34 -12.26 10.09 14.46
C GLN A 34 -11.07 10.12 13.50
N SER A 35 -10.94 9.07 12.69
CA SER A 35 -10.01 8.98 11.56
C SER A 35 -10.61 8.04 10.51
N TYR A 36 -10.45 8.39 9.23
CA TYR A 36 -10.89 7.51 8.14
C TYR A 36 -10.28 6.12 8.25
N VAL A 37 -8.96 6.05 8.48
CA VAL A 37 -8.22 4.80 8.64
C VAL A 37 -8.73 4.00 9.85
N LYS A 38 -8.94 4.64 11.01
CA LYS A 38 -9.54 3.98 12.19
C LYS A 38 -10.90 3.38 11.85
N SER A 39 -11.73 4.12 11.11
CA SER A 39 -13.06 3.63 10.69
C SER A 39 -12.98 2.40 9.76
N LEU A 40 -11.92 2.27 8.95
CA LEU A 40 -11.69 1.09 8.12
C LEU A 40 -11.32 -0.11 8.99
N PHE A 41 -10.42 0.09 9.96
CA PHE A 41 -10.05 -0.94 10.93
C PHE A 41 -11.24 -1.40 11.78
N ASP A 42 -12.06 -0.47 12.25
CA ASP A 42 -13.26 -0.77 13.05
C ASP A 42 -14.31 -1.56 12.28
N LYS A 43 -14.41 -1.31 10.97
CA LYS A 43 -15.28 -2.07 10.06
C LYS A 43 -14.67 -3.41 9.61
N GLY A 44 -13.38 -3.64 9.89
CA GLY A 44 -12.69 -4.89 9.63
C GLY A 44 -12.24 -5.12 8.19
N LEU A 45 -11.68 -6.31 7.96
CA LEU A 45 -11.02 -6.71 6.72
C LEU A 45 -11.91 -6.55 5.48
N ASP A 46 -13.18 -6.98 5.56
CA ASP A 46 -14.09 -6.93 4.42
C ASP A 46 -14.28 -5.50 3.90
N LYS A 47 -14.32 -4.51 4.80
CA LYS A 47 -14.40 -3.10 4.37
C LYS A 47 -13.13 -2.65 3.67
N ILE A 48 -11.96 -3.01 4.19
CA ILE A 48 -10.66 -2.69 3.58
C ILE A 48 -10.57 -3.30 2.18
N LEU A 49 -10.91 -4.59 2.04
CA LEU A 49 -10.90 -5.29 0.76
C LEU A 49 -11.91 -4.70 -0.24
N SER A 50 -13.10 -4.27 0.24
CA SER A 50 -14.09 -3.63 -0.63
C SER A 50 -13.55 -2.35 -1.27
N LYS A 51 -12.82 -1.53 -0.51
CA LYS A 51 -12.20 -0.30 -1.04
C LYS A 51 -11.12 -0.63 -2.06
N ILE A 52 -10.28 -1.65 -1.82
CA ILE A 52 -9.29 -2.07 -2.83
C ILE A 52 -9.99 -2.47 -4.15
N GLY A 53 -11.12 -3.19 -4.08
CA GLY A 53 -11.88 -3.56 -5.28
C GLY A 53 -12.48 -2.37 -6.02
N GLU A 54 -12.96 -1.37 -5.27
CA GLU A 54 -13.48 -0.08 -5.78
C GLU A 54 -12.38 0.68 -6.54
N GLU A 55 -11.27 0.99 -5.87
CA GLU A 55 -10.17 1.78 -6.46
C GLU A 55 -9.50 1.06 -7.65
N ALA A 56 -9.40 -0.28 -7.59
CA ALA A 56 -8.87 -1.05 -8.72
C ALA A 56 -9.78 -0.95 -9.96
N THR A 57 -11.09 -0.90 -9.75
CA THR A 57 -12.06 -0.74 -10.83
C THR A 57 -12.00 0.69 -11.38
N GLU A 58 -11.93 1.70 -10.51
CA GLU A 58 -11.83 3.11 -10.88
C GLU A 58 -10.52 3.39 -11.63
N THR A 59 -9.38 2.86 -11.15
CA THR A 59 -8.09 2.90 -11.86
C THR A 59 -8.19 2.33 -13.28
N ALA A 60 -8.87 1.19 -13.45
CA ALA A 60 -9.04 0.58 -14.77
C ALA A 60 -9.94 1.44 -15.69
N VAL A 61 -10.98 2.06 -15.14
CA VAL A 61 -11.86 2.98 -15.87
C VAL A 61 -11.12 4.26 -16.26
N ALA A 62 -10.41 4.90 -15.34
CA ALA A 62 -9.60 6.10 -15.60
C ALA A 62 -8.52 5.83 -16.67
N GLY A 63 -7.83 4.69 -16.57
CA GLY A 63 -6.86 4.26 -17.58
C GLY A 63 -7.46 4.08 -18.99
N LYS A 64 -8.74 3.68 -19.07
CA LYS A 64 -9.49 3.63 -20.34
C LYS A 64 -9.98 5.01 -20.79
N GLY A 65 -10.36 5.88 -19.85
CA GLY A 65 -10.86 7.23 -20.10
C GLY A 65 -9.81 8.16 -20.70
N GLY A 66 -8.53 7.93 -20.37
CA GLY A 66 -7.40 8.68 -20.93
C GLY A 66 -7.13 10.03 -20.27
N ASP A 67 -7.88 10.36 -19.21
CA ASP A 67 -7.53 11.45 -18.30
C ASP A 67 -6.35 11.02 -17.42
N ARG A 68 -5.25 11.77 -17.52
CA ARG A 68 -4.01 11.44 -16.81
C ARG A 68 -4.07 11.83 -15.35
N ASP A 69 -4.77 12.90 -15.02
CA ASP A 69 -4.86 13.40 -13.65
C ASP A 69 -5.78 12.49 -12.84
N GLU A 70 -6.89 12.06 -13.44
CA GLU A 70 -7.77 11.03 -12.88
C GLU A 70 -7.02 9.72 -12.66
N LEU A 71 -6.26 9.24 -13.64
CA LEU A 71 -5.47 8.02 -13.48
C LEU A 71 -4.46 8.10 -12.33
N VAL A 72 -3.77 9.23 -12.17
CA VAL A 72 -2.83 9.44 -11.05
C VAL A 72 -3.58 9.42 -9.72
N TYR A 73 -4.75 10.05 -9.66
CA TYR A 73 -5.60 10.08 -8.47
C TYR A 73 -6.04 8.68 -8.04
N GLU A 74 -6.60 7.89 -8.95
CA GLU A 74 -7.10 6.55 -8.66
C GLU A 74 -5.98 5.56 -8.29
N VAL A 75 -4.82 5.67 -8.94
CA VAL A 75 -3.64 4.85 -8.58
C VAL A 75 -3.15 5.20 -7.18
N ALA A 76 -3.17 6.48 -6.81
CA ALA A 76 -2.78 6.92 -5.47
C ALA A 76 -3.75 6.38 -4.41
N ASP A 77 -5.07 6.40 -4.66
CA ASP A 77 -6.06 5.88 -3.73
C ASP A 77 -5.95 4.35 -3.59
N LEU A 78 -5.75 3.64 -4.70
CA LEU A 78 -5.47 2.20 -4.69
C LEU A 78 -4.23 1.88 -3.84
N PHE A 79 -3.13 2.63 -4.02
CA PHE A 79 -1.92 2.42 -3.23
C PHE A 79 -2.13 2.71 -1.74
N PHE A 80 -2.85 3.78 -1.41
CA PHE A 80 -3.24 4.08 -0.04
C PHE A 80 -4.01 2.92 0.58
N HIS A 81 -5.04 2.41 -0.09
CA HIS A 81 -5.85 1.30 0.40
C HIS A 81 -5.08 -0.03 0.48
N VAL A 82 -4.11 -0.27 -0.41
CA VAL A 82 -3.16 -1.37 -0.27
C VAL A 82 -2.29 -1.22 0.98
N VAL A 83 -1.78 -0.02 1.27
CA VAL A 83 -0.99 0.23 2.50
C VAL A 83 -1.84 0.05 3.76
N VAL A 84 -3.13 0.40 3.73
CA VAL A 84 -4.07 0.08 4.83
C VAL A 84 -4.20 -1.43 5.04
N LEU A 85 -4.32 -2.21 3.96
CA LEU A 85 -4.34 -3.68 4.06
C LEU A 85 -3.03 -4.24 4.61
N LEU A 86 -1.90 -3.70 4.19
CA LEU A 86 -0.59 -4.06 4.74
C LEU A 86 -0.53 -3.78 6.25
N GLY A 87 -1.03 -2.62 6.70
CA GLY A 87 -1.15 -2.29 8.13
C GLY A 87 -2.11 -3.20 8.90
N TYR A 88 -3.14 -3.74 8.26
CA TYR A 88 -4.01 -4.77 8.86
C TYR A 88 -3.25 -6.05 9.21
N TYR A 89 -2.33 -6.47 8.34
CA TYR A 89 -1.51 -7.65 8.55
C TYR A 89 -0.15 -7.38 9.20
N ASP A 90 0.13 -6.13 9.60
CA ASP A 90 1.42 -5.70 10.15
C ASP A 90 2.61 -6.01 9.21
N ILE A 91 2.37 -5.89 7.89
CA ILE A 91 3.37 -6.10 6.85
C ILE A 91 3.90 -4.73 6.40
N PRO A 92 5.19 -4.42 6.59
CA PRO A 92 5.74 -3.14 6.14
C PRO A 92 5.92 -3.11 4.60
N PRO A 93 5.72 -1.96 3.92
CA PRO A 93 5.85 -1.82 2.46
C PRO A 93 7.18 -2.33 1.88
N GLU A 94 8.25 -2.31 2.67
CA GLU A 94 9.58 -2.82 2.33
C GLU A 94 9.57 -4.29 1.92
N GLN A 95 8.65 -5.10 2.46
CA GLN A 95 8.48 -6.49 2.03
C GLN A 95 7.93 -6.57 0.59
N VAL A 96 7.01 -5.67 0.21
CA VAL A 96 6.51 -5.57 -1.17
C VAL A 96 7.63 -5.11 -2.10
N TYR A 97 8.45 -4.14 -1.69
CA TYR A 97 9.60 -3.71 -2.49
C TYR A 97 10.65 -4.79 -2.66
N ALA A 98 10.90 -5.60 -1.62
CA ALA A 98 11.79 -6.74 -1.71
C ALA A 98 11.28 -7.75 -2.74
N GLU A 99 9.97 -8.02 -2.75
CA GLU A 99 9.35 -8.88 -3.75
C GLU A 99 9.41 -8.29 -5.17
N LEU A 100 9.16 -6.99 -5.33
CA LEU A 100 9.30 -6.30 -6.61
C LEU A 100 10.75 -6.33 -7.11
N ARG A 101 11.74 -6.10 -6.25
CA ARG A 101 13.17 -6.23 -6.60
C ARG A 101 13.54 -7.65 -7.01
N ARG A 102 13.03 -8.65 -6.30
CA ARG A 102 13.20 -10.07 -6.65
C ARG A 102 12.68 -10.36 -8.05
N ARG A 103 11.51 -9.81 -8.41
CA ARG A 103 10.93 -9.94 -9.76
C ARG A 103 11.67 -9.11 -10.80
N PHE A 104 12.16 -7.93 -10.46
CA PHE A 104 12.87 -7.07 -11.41
C PHE A 104 14.16 -7.72 -11.94
N GLY A 105 14.85 -8.49 -11.09
CA GLY A 105 16.07 -9.22 -11.47
C GLY A 105 15.83 -10.55 -12.21
N MET A 106 14.59 -10.99 -12.37
CA MET A 106 14.22 -12.19 -13.13
C MET A 106 13.35 -11.75 -14.30
N SER A 107 13.81 -11.89 -15.55
CA SER A 107 12.90 -11.60 -16.67
C SER A 107 11.68 -12.52 -16.57
N GLY A 108 10.49 -12.02 -16.93
CA GLY A 108 9.26 -12.82 -16.91
C GLY A 108 9.31 -14.08 -17.80
N ILE A 109 10.34 -14.21 -18.64
CA ILE A 109 10.66 -15.41 -19.43
C ILE A 109 11.44 -16.42 -18.58
N GLU A 110 12.44 -15.98 -17.82
CA GLU A 110 13.25 -16.82 -16.93
C GLU A 110 12.42 -17.41 -15.77
N GLU A 111 11.53 -16.61 -15.18
CA GLU A 111 10.64 -17.09 -14.11
C GLU A 111 9.67 -18.18 -14.61
N LYS A 112 9.16 -18.05 -15.86
CA LYS A 112 8.32 -19.08 -16.49
C LYS A 112 9.13 -20.34 -16.81
N ALA A 113 10.39 -20.19 -17.22
CA ALA A 113 11.28 -21.32 -17.51
C ALA A 113 11.69 -22.09 -16.24
N SER A 114 11.85 -21.42 -15.10
CA SER A 114 12.23 -22.07 -13.83
C SER A 114 11.09 -22.81 -13.15
N ARG A 115 9.82 -22.50 -13.46
CA ARG A 115 8.63 -23.20 -12.91
C ARG A 115 8.40 -24.59 -13.51
N ASN A 116 9.00 -24.89 -14.66
CA ASN A 116 8.88 -26.18 -15.36
C ASN A 116 10.08 -27.12 -15.09
N LYS A 117 10.88 -26.85 -14.06
CA LYS A 117 11.99 -27.69 -13.61
C LYS A 117 11.71 -28.25 -12.21
#